data_AF-A0A6F9BUE5-F1
#
_entry.id   AF-A0A6F9BUE5-F1
#
_cell.length_a   1.000
_cell.length_b   1.000
_cell.length_c   1.000
_cell.angle_alpha   90.00
_cell.angle_beta   90.00
_cell.angle_gamma   90.00
#
_symmetry.space_group_name_H-M   'P 1'
#
loop_
_entity.id
_entity.type
_entity.pdbx_description
1 polymer ?
#
loop_
_entity_poly.entity_id
_entity_poly.type
_entity_poly.pdbx_seq_one_letter_code
_entity_poly.pdbx_strand_id
1 'polypeptide(L)'
;MRKAFRSSTIQDQQLFARQSLPIPLQETFDLCEQPPPLNILTPYRDDGKEGLKFYTNPSYFFDLWREKMLQDTEDKRKEKRKQ
;
A
#
# COMPACT_ATOMS: atom_id res chain seq x y z
N MET A 1 -37.58 14.13 14.39
CA MET A 1 -36.59 13.61 15.37
C MET A 1 -35.23 14.20 15.06
N ARG A 2 -34.48 14.68 16.06
CA ARG A 2 -33.11 15.23 15.87
C ARG A 2 -32.08 14.16 16.22
N LYS A 3 -30.97 14.10 15.46
CA LYS A 3 -29.85 13.20 15.77
C LYS A 3 -29.16 13.64 17.06
N ALA A 4 -28.61 12.69 17.81
CA ALA A 4 -27.83 12.97 19.01
C ALA A 4 -26.47 13.60 18.66
N PHE A 5 -25.91 14.36 19.60
CA PHE A 5 -24.55 14.89 19.49
C PHE A 5 -23.52 13.75 19.42
N ARG A 6 -22.51 13.93 18.56
CA ARG A 6 -21.32 13.08 18.46
C ARG A 6 -20.09 13.97 18.41
N SER A 7 -19.09 13.67 19.22
CA SER A 7 -17.78 14.29 19.16
C SER A 7 -17.02 13.87 17.89
N SER A 8 -15.96 14.60 17.54
CA SER A 8 -15.08 14.22 16.44
C SER A 8 -14.44 12.85 16.68
N THR A 9 -14.27 12.08 15.62
CA THR A 9 -13.62 10.76 15.60
C THR A 9 -12.51 10.69 14.55
N ILE A 10 -11.95 11.84 14.17
CA ILE A 10 -10.86 11.92 13.19
C ILE A 10 -9.61 11.23 13.76
N GLN A 11 -8.96 10.42 12.93
CA GLN A 11 -7.73 9.71 13.26
C GLN A 11 -6.77 9.79 12.08
N ASP A 12 -5.57 10.31 12.32
CA ASP A 12 -4.51 10.36 11.30
C ASP A 12 -3.91 8.97 11.10
N GLN A 13 -3.71 8.60 9.84
CA GLN A 13 -3.15 7.31 9.42
C GLN A 13 -2.23 7.55 8.20
N GLN A 14 -1.48 6.52 7.79
CA GLN A 14 -0.57 6.61 6.62
C GLN A 14 0.46 7.76 6.75
N LEU A 15 1.03 7.92 7.95
CA LEU A 15 1.90 9.05 8.32
C LEU A 15 3.18 9.17 7.49
N PHE A 16 3.61 8.09 6.83
CA PHE A 16 4.85 8.01 6.04
C PHE A 16 4.59 7.95 4.54
N ALA A 17 3.53 8.61 4.07
CA ALA A 17 3.29 8.77 2.64
C ALA A 17 4.36 9.66 2.00
N ARG A 18 4.56 9.54 0.67
CA ARG A 18 5.59 10.32 -0.04
C ARG A 18 5.46 11.83 0.16
N GLN A 19 4.24 12.31 0.38
CA GLN A 19 3.88 13.72 0.58
C GLN A 19 4.25 14.26 1.96
N SER A 20 4.43 13.40 2.96
CA SER A 20 4.86 13.82 4.30
C SER A 20 6.39 13.89 4.42
N LEU A 21 7.14 13.57 3.35
CA LEU A 21 8.60 13.64 3.35
C LEU A 21 9.05 15.11 3.47
N PRO A 22 9.93 15.44 4.44
CA PRO A 22 10.40 16.81 4.61
C PRO A 22 11.34 17.20 3.46
N ILE A 23 11.33 18.50 3.13
CA ILE A 23 12.08 19.08 2.00
C ILE A 23 13.56 18.66 1.97
N PRO A 24 14.32 18.67 3.07
CA PRO A 24 15.74 18.28 3.02
C PRO A 24 15.96 16.81 2.60
N LEU A 25 15.06 15.91 3.00
CA LEU A 25 15.14 14.50 2.61
C LEU A 25 14.69 14.29 1.17
N GLN A 26 13.71 15.07 0.70
CA GLN A 26 13.30 15.11 -0.70
C GLN A 26 14.46 15.53 -1.61
N GLU A 27 15.15 16.63 -1.27
CA GLU A 27 16.30 17.10 -2.04
C GLU A 27 17.42 16.06 -2.10
N THR A 28 17.69 15.40 -0.98
CA THR A 28 18.69 14.30 -0.93
C THR A 28 18.26 13.12 -1.79
N PHE A 29 16.98 12.73 -1.74
CA PHE A 29 16.42 11.63 -2.52
C PHE A 29 16.50 11.89 -4.03
N ASP A 30 16.29 13.13 -4.47
CA ASP A 30 16.32 13.49 -5.90
C ASP A 30 17.74 13.40 -6.52
N LEU A 31 18.78 13.42 -5.68
CA LEU A 31 20.17 13.18 -6.10
C LEU A 31 20.52 11.69 -6.23
N CYS A 32 19.70 10.80 -5.68
CA CYS A 32 19.92 9.36 -5.77
C CYS A 32 19.65 8.82 -7.18
N GLU A 33 20.26 7.68 -7.51
CA GLU A 33 20.02 7.02 -8.79
C GLU A 33 18.57 6.55 -8.90
N GLN A 34 17.91 6.94 -9.98
CA GLN A 34 16.56 6.50 -10.29
C GLN A 34 16.56 5.09 -10.89
N PRO A 35 15.48 4.30 -10.69
CA PRO A 35 15.41 2.99 -11.33
C PRO A 35 15.40 3.10 -12.85
N PRO A 36 15.80 2.04 -13.57
CA PRO A 36 15.70 2.02 -15.03
C PRO A 36 14.27 2.32 -15.49
N PRO A 37 14.07 2.99 -16.65
CA PRO A 37 12.76 3.45 -17.12
C PRO A 37 11.91 2.30 -17.69
N LEU A 38 11.72 1.22 -16.93
CA LEU A 38 11.04 -0.01 -17.37
C LEU A 38 9.56 0.18 -17.70
N ASN A 39 8.95 1.28 -17.25
CA ASN A 39 7.57 1.61 -17.59
C ASN A 39 7.37 1.93 -19.08
N ILE A 40 8.42 2.23 -19.85
CA ILE A 40 8.33 2.38 -21.31
C ILE A 40 7.94 1.06 -22.00
N LEU A 41 8.19 -0.08 -21.34
CA LEU A 41 7.87 -1.42 -21.85
C LEU A 41 6.47 -1.89 -21.45
N THR A 42 5.78 -1.17 -20.54
CA THR A 42 4.44 -1.54 -20.06
C THR A 42 3.41 -1.76 -21.18
N PRO A 43 3.33 -0.92 -22.24
CA PRO A 43 2.37 -1.13 -23.34
C PRO A 43 2.56 -2.42 -24.14
N TYR A 44 3.73 -3.06 -24.04
CA TYR A 44 4.07 -4.28 -24.76
C TYR A 44 3.86 -5.55 -23.93
N ARG A 45 3.27 -5.43 -22.73
CA ARG A 45 3.01 -6.57 -21.84
C ARG A 45 1.60 -7.11 -22.01
N ASP A 46 1.49 -8.43 -22.10
CA ASP A 46 0.20 -9.13 -22.24
C ASP A 46 -0.63 -9.13 -20.95
N ASP A 47 0.01 -9.00 -19.78
CA ASP A 47 -0.65 -9.08 -18.47
C ASP A 47 -1.22 -7.75 -17.98
N GLY A 48 -1.02 -6.66 -18.71
CA GLY A 48 -1.47 -5.31 -18.36
C GLY A 48 -0.83 -4.73 -17.09
N LYS A 49 0.23 -5.36 -16.56
CA LYS A 49 0.90 -4.92 -15.33
C LYS A 49 1.99 -3.89 -15.65
N GLU A 50 2.21 -2.96 -14.72
CA GLU A 50 3.30 -1.98 -14.85
C GLU A 50 4.67 -2.65 -14.80
N GLY A 51 5.52 -2.38 -15.79
CA GLY A 51 6.85 -2.98 -15.90
C GLY A 51 7.75 -2.70 -14.69
N LEU A 52 7.70 -1.49 -14.14
CA LEU A 52 8.54 -1.11 -12.98
C LEU A 52 8.20 -1.93 -11.73
N LYS A 53 6.95 -2.41 -11.56
CA LYS A 53 6.55 -3.22 -10.40
C LYS A 53 7.26 -4.58 -10.33
N PHE A 54 7.81 -5.06 -11.43
CA PHE A 54 8.66 -6.26 -11.45
C PHE A 54 10.10 -5.99 -10.99
N TYR A 55 10.52 -4.71 -10.94
CA TYR A 55 11.83 -4.28 -10.45
C TYR A 55 11.73 -3.74 -9.02
N THR A 56 10.75 -2.87 -8.75
CA THR A 56 10.48 -2.32 -7.42
C THR A 56 8.98 -2.13 -7.22
N ASN A 57 8.45 -2.62 -6.11
CA ASN A 57 7.03 -2.51 -5.78
C ASN A 57 6.84 -2.09 -4.31
N PRO A 58 6.66 -0.79 -4.02
CA PRO A 58 6.48 -0.29 -2.65
C PRO A 58 5.21 -0.82 -1.96
N SER A 59 4.15 -1.19 -2.70
CA SER A 59 2.92 -1.71 -2.09
C SER A 59 3.03 -3.16 -1.64
N TYR A 60 4.07 -3.88 -2.07
CA TYR A 60 4.21 -5.34 -1.89
C TYR A 60 4.06 -5.78 -0.43
N PHE A 61 4.68 -5.04 0.51
CA PHE A 61 4.59 -5.36 1.93
C PHE A 61 3.15 -5.31 2.45
N PHE A 62 2.42 -4.26 2.09
CA PHE A 62 1.04 -4.10 2.51
C PHE A 62 0.12 -5.11 1.81
N ASP A 63 0.34 -5.37 0.52
CA ASP A 63 -0.46 -6.34 -0.24
C ASP A 63 -0.36 -7.75 0.36
N LEU A 64 0.87 -8.21 0.66
CA LEU A 64 1.10 -9.51 1.32
C LEU A 64 0.53 -9.55 2.73
N TRP A 65 0.73 -8.48 3.51
CA TRP A 65 0.19 -8.40 4.86
C TRP A 65 -1.35 -8.50 4.84
N ARG A 66 -2.00 -7.76 3.94
CA ARG A 66 -3.45 -7.78 3.77
C ARG A 66 -3.94 -9.19 3.39
N GLU A 67 -3.30 -9.81 2.41
CA GLU A 67 -3.62 -11.18 1.99
C GLU A 67 -3.52 -12.16 3.16
N LYS A 68 -2.41 -12.10 3.92
CA LYS A 68 -2.22 -12.93 5.11
C LYS A 68 -3.30 -12.70 6.16
N MET A 69 -3.67 -11.45 6.46
CA MET A 69 -4.69 -11.16 7.48
C MET A 69 -6.07 -11.70 7.07
N LEU A 70 -6.42 -11.63 5.79
CA LEU A 70 -7.67 -12.21 5.27
C LEU A 70 -7.67 -13.73 5.37
N GLN A 71 -6.55 -14.37 5.00
CA GLN A 71 -6.38 -15.82 5.10
C GLN A 71 -6.47 -16.30 6.56
N ASP A 72 -5.71 -15.68 7.47
CA ASP A 72 -5.70 -16.01 8.90
C ASP A 72 -7.11 -15.86 9.52
N THR A 73 -7.88 -14.85 9.07
CA THR A 73 -9.27 -14.63 9.52
C THR A 73 -10.20 -15.76 9.09
N GLU A 74 -10.13 -16.18 7.82
CA GLU A 74 -10.96 -17.28 7.30
C GLU A 74 -10.58 -18.63 7.91
N ASP A 75 -9.29 -18.87 8.16
CA ASP A 75 -8.84 -20.09 8.82
C ASP A 75 -9.35 -20.17 10.25
N LYS A 76 -9.27 -19.06 11.00
CA LYS A 76 -9.81 -19.02 12.37
C LYS A 76 -11.33 -19.22 12.40
N ARG A 77 -12.04 -18.71 11.40
CA ARG A 77 -13.49 -18.90 11.25
C ARG A 77 -13.84 -20.36 10.95
N LYS A 78 -13.10 -21.04 10.08
CA LYS A 78 -13.30 -22.46 9.76
C LYS A 78 -12.98 -23.36 10.95
N GLU A 79 -11.91 -23.06 11.68
CA GLU A 79 -11.52 -23.81 12.89
C GLU A 79 -12.63 -23.78 13.95
N LYS A 80 -13.21 -22.60 14.21
CA LYS A 80 -14.35 -22.47 15.14
C LYS A 80 -15.62 -23.22 14.72
N ARG A 81 -15.78 -23.57 13.44
CA ARG A 81 -16.92 -24.36 12.94
C ARG A 81 -16.70 -25.87 13.05
N LYS A 82 -15.44 -26.30 13.20
CA LYS A 82 -15.06 -27.71 13.35
C LYS A 82 -15.06 -28.16 14.81
N GLN A 83 -14.87 -27.22 15.74
CA GLN A 83 -15.08 -27.39 17.18
C GLN A 83 -16.57 -27.33 17.50
#